data_AF-L0DP67-F1
#
_entry.id   AF-L0DP67-F1
#
_cell.length_a   1.000
_cell.length_b   1.000
_cell.length_c   1.000
_cell.angle_alpha   90.00
_cell.angle_beta   90.00
_cell.angle_gamma   90.00
#
_symmetry.space_group_name_H-M   'P 1'
#
loop_
_entity.id
_entity.type
_entity.pdbx_description
1 polymer ?
#
loop_
_entity_poly.entity_id
_entity_poly.type
_entity_poly.pdbx_seq_one_letter_code
_entity_poly.pdbx_strand_id
1 'polypeptide(L)'
;MNPTAKTIYTPPRPNLGPDPLDESPSWLGIALAFAFVVSAFLVWRRRRRKPIPPTTKARLSVPDENSDSPHERMIAWSLSLRASMAETFGSAWLAKTTEEIANDPVLIDRIGPEPAAQLIAFLAEADRAKFADALDPQPSTMADSELRELTNIIATAALPKTSPHPS
;
A
#
# COMPACT_ATOMS: atom_id res chain seq x y z
N MET A 1 -38.94 40.21 70.05
CA MET A 1 -37.89 41.24 69.85
C MET A 1 -36.87 40.70 68.88
N ASN A 2 -36.40 41.58 67.99
CA ASN A 2 -35.97 41.29 66.62
C ASN A 2 -34.60 40.60 66.44
N PRO A 3 -34.40 39.94 65.28
CA PRO A 3 -33.30 39.03 64.98
C PRO A 3 -32.04 39.73 64.43
N THR A 4 -30.85 39.27 64.82
CA THR A 4 -29.58 39.69 64.20
C THR A 4 -29.33 38.86 62.95
N ALA A 5 -29.71 39.40 61.79
CA ALA A 5 -29.42 38.85 60.48
C ALA A 5 -27.92 38.98 60.17
N LYS A 6 -27.25 37.84 59.94
CA LYS A 6 -25.85 37.75 59.54
C LYS A 6 -25.79 37.86 58.01
N THR A 7 -25.43 39.04 57.48
CA THR A 7 -25.27 39.27 56.04
C THR A 7 -23.99 38.60 55.55
N ILE A 8 -24.15 37.47 54.85
CA ILE A 8 -23.07 36.75 54.19
C ILE A 8 -22.78 37.47 52.86
N TYR A 9 -21.58 38.03 52.74
CA TYR A 9 -21.10 38.67 51.52
C TYR A 9 -20.65 37.59 50.53
N THR A 10 -21.48 37.31 49.53
CA THR A 10 -21.13 36.42 48.42
C THR A 10 -20.52 37.27 47.30
N PRO A 11 -19.28 37.00 46.86
CA PRO A 11 -18.74 37.72 45.71
C PRO A 11 -19.59 37.43 44.45
N PRO A 12 -19.80 38.42 43.56
CA PRO A 12 -20.54 38.22 42.33
C PRO A 12 -19.84 37.15 41.48
N ARG A 13 -20.60 36.16 40.99
CA ARG A 13 -20.04 35.11 40.12
C ARG A 13 -19.48 35.76 38.84
N PRO A 14 -18.28 35.38 38.40
CA PRO A 14 -17.74 35.80 37.11
C PRO A 14 -18.75 35.43 36.00
N ASN A 15 -19.08 36.40 35.15
CA ASN A 15 -19.90 36.15 33.97
C ASN A 15 -19.06 35.25 33.05
N LEU A 16 -19.41 33.97 32.96
CA LEU A 16 -18.84 33.05 31.99
C LEU A 16 -19.24 33.61 30.63
N GLY A 17 -18.25 34.08 29.86
CA GLY A 17 -18.47 34.54 28.50
C GLY A 17 -19.11 33.43 27.66
N PRO A 18 -19.64 33.77 26.47
CA PRO A 18 -20.25 32.77 25.59
C PRO A 18 -19.27 31.60 25.39
N ASP A 19 -19.76 30.39 25.62
CA ASP A 19 -18.98 29.16 25.43
C ASP A 19 -18.36 29.15 24.02
N PRO A 20 -17.10 28.71 23.86
CA PRO A 20 -16.50 28.55 22.55
C PRO A 20 -17.36 27.58 21.73
N LEU A 21 -17.80 28.02 20.56
CA LEU A 21 -18.53 27.18 19.61
C LEU A 21 -17.65 25.97 19.27
N ASP A 22 -18.21 24.77 19.43
CA ASP A 22 -17.54 23.49 19.17
C ASP A 22 -16.68 23.55 17.91
N GLU A 23 -15.36 23.46 18.09
CA GLU A 23 -14.43 23.32 16.99
C GLU A 23 -14.75 21.99 16.29
N SER A 24 -15.32 22.08 15.08
CA SER A 24 -15.56 20.92 14.25
C SER A 24 -14.24 20.13 14.08
N PRO A 25 -14.25 18.80 14.22
CA PRO A 25 -13.00 18.05 14.26
C PRO A 25 -12.19 18.23 12.97
N SER A 26 -11.00 18.82 13.10
CA SER A 26 -10.07 19.12 11.99
C SER A 26 -9.69 17.91 11.13
N TRP A 27 -9.87 16.69 11.65
CA TRP A 27 -9.65 15.44 10.92
C TRP A 27 -10.67 15.20 9.80
N LEU A 28 -11.87 15.80 9.83
CA LEU A 28 -12.84 15.69 8.75
C LEU A 28 -12.31 16.32 7.44
N GLY A 29 -11.60 17.44 7.55
CA GLY A 29 -10.94 18.07 6.40
C GLY A 29 -9.82 17.20 5.82
N ILE A 30 -9.05 16.55 6.69
CA ILE A 30 -7.96 15.64 6.30
C ILE A 30 -8.53 14.39 5.63
N ALA A 31 -9.59 13.80 6.18
CA ALA A 31 -10.27 12.63 5.62
C ALA A 31 -10.86 12.94 4.24
N LEU A 32 -11.45 14.14 4.05
CA LEU A 32 -11.98 14.57 2.77
C LEU A 32 -10.86 14.76 1.74
N ALA A 33 -9.77 15.42 2.12
CA ALA A 33 -8.60 15.60 1.26
C ALA A 33 -7.99 14.27 0.84
N PHE A 34 -7.87 13.33 1.78
CA PHE A 34 -7.35 11.99 1.52
C PHE A 34 -8.27 11.21 0.57
N ALA A 35 -9.59 11.27 0.77
CA ALA A 35 -10.57 10.65 -0.12
C ALA A 35 -10.49 11.20 -1.55
N PHE A 36 -10.26 12.51 -1.70
CA PHE A 36 -10.05 13.14 -3.01
C PHE A 36 -8.77 12.68 -3.68
N VAL A 37 -7.66 12.60 -2.94
CA VAL A 37 -6.36 12.12 -3.48
C VAL A 37 -6.47 10.65 -3.90
N VAL A 38 -7.07 9.80 -3.06
CA VAL A 38 -7.30 8.37 -3.38
C VAL A 38 -8.22 8.22 -4.60
N SER A 39 -9.29 9.00 -4.67
CA SER A 39 -10.24 8.95 -5.79
C SER A 39 -9.60 9.45 -7.08
N ALA A 40 -8.86 10.56 -7.04
CA ALA A 40 -8.13 11.10 -8.18
C ALA A 40 -7.05 10.11 -8.66
N PHE A 41 -6.32 9.49 -7.72
CA PHE A 41 -5.32 8.47 -8.03
C PHE A 41 -5.95 7.23 -8.67
N LEU A 42 -7.09 6.74 -8.17
CA LEU A 42 -7.82 5.61 -8.75
C LEU A 42 -8.39 5.94 -10.13
N VAL A 43 -8.95 7.14 -10.32
CA VAL A 43 -9.47 7.60 -11.62
C VAL A 43 -8.34 7.78 -12.62
N TRP A 44 -7.22 8.37 -12.21
CA TRP A 44 -6.04 8.54 -13.04
C TRP A 44 -5.44 7.19 -13.43
N ARG A 45 -5.33 6.26 -12.48
CA ARG A 45 -4.92 4.86 -12.73
C ARG A 45 -5.88 4.14 -13.68
N ARG A 46 -7.19 4.37 -13.55
CA ARG A 46 -8.21 3.84 -14.47
C ARG A 46 -8.14 4.46 -15.86
N ARG A 47 -7.87 5.76 -15.98
CA ARG A 47 -7.74 6.46 -17.26
C ARG A 47 -6.43 6.13 -17.99
N ARG A 48 -5.35 5.83 -17.24
CA ARG A 48 -4.09 5.32 -17.81
C ARG A 48 -4.20 3.86 -18.29
N ARG A 49 -5.17 3.09 -17.79
CA ARG A 49 -5.57 1.83 -18.42
C ARG A 49 -6.40 2.19 -19.64
N LYS A 50 -5.78 2.25 -20.82
CA LYS A 50 -6.51 2.28 -22.10
C LYS A 50 -7.61 1.20 -22.04
N PRO A 51 -8.86 1.49 -22.46
CA PRO A 51 -9.92 0.49 -22.44
C PRO A 51 -9.53 -0.64 -23.39
N ILE A 52 -9.00 -1.72 -22.82
CA ILE A 52 -8.76 -2.97 -23.53
C ILE A 52 -10.16 -3.58 -23.74
N PRO A 53 -10.54 -3.91 -24.99
CA PRO A 53 -11.86 -4.49 -25.28
C PRO A 53 -12.08 -5.75 -24.44
N PRO A 54 -13.32 -6.02 -23.99
CA PRO A 54 -13.61 -7.04 -23.00
C PRO A 54 -13.63 -8.41 -23.65
N THR A 55 -12.46 -8.98 -23.95
CA THR A 55 -12.33 -10.41 -24.17
C THR A 55 -11.01 -10.90 -23.59
N THR A 56 -11.11 -11.99 -22.83
CA THR A 56 -10.01 -12.88 -22.45
C THR A 56 -9.23 -12.47 -21.20
N LYS A 57 -9.52 -13.19 -20.11
CA LYS A 57 -8.66 -13.59 -18.98
C LYS A 57 -7.42 -12.73 -18.77
N ALA A 58 -7.36 -12.08 -17.60
CA ALA A 58 -6.21 -11.37 -17.07
C ALA A 58 -4.91 -12.16 -17.32
N ARG A 59 -4.25 -11.82 -18.43
CA ARG A 59 -2.92 -12.31 -18.74
C ARG A 59 -2.00 -11.42 -17.93
N LEU A 60 -1.25 -12.04 -17.02
CA LEU A 60 -0.02 -11.49 -16.42
C LEU A 60 0.76 -10.80 -17.54
N SER A 61 0.57 -9.49 -17.67
CA SER A 61 1.26 -8.70 -18.67
C SER A 61 2.61 -8.42 -18.08
N VAL A 62 3.55 -9.33 -18.36
CA VAL A 62 4.98 -9.09 -18.20
C VAL A 62 5.26 -7.70 -18.77
N PRO A 63 5.95 -6.81 -18.03
CA PRO A 63 6.29 -5.48 -18.53
C PRO A 63 6.92 -5.57 -19.92
N ASP A 64 6.48 -4.70 -20.83
CA ASP A 64 7.00 -4.63 -22.19
C ASP A 64 8.48 -4.26 -22.12
N GLU A 65 9.37 -5.13 -22.61
CA GLU A 65 10.82 -4.91 -22.60
C GLU A 65 11.21 -3.62 -23.34
N ASN A 66 10.31 -3.08 -24.17
CA ASN A 66 10.50 -1.85 -24.93
C ASN A 66 10.06 -0.57 -24.19
N SER A 67 9.84 -0.59 -22.87
CA SER A 67 9.52 0.66 -22.18
C SER A 67 10.72 1.62 -22.19
N ASP A 68 10.48 2.86 -22.66
CA ASP A 68 11.52 3.87 -22.95
C ASP A 68 12.33 4.34 -21.73
N SER A 69 11.95 3.94 -20.50
CA SER A 69 12.64 4.31 -19.27
C SER A 69 12.84 3.11 -18.32
N PRO A 70 14.09 2.85 -17.86
CA PRO A 70 14.39 1.83 -16.84
C PRO A 70 13.58 2.01 -15.55
N HIS A 71 13.28 3.26 -15.20
CA HIS A 71 12.48 3.61 -14.03
C HIS A 71 11.03 3.13 -14.16
N GLU A 72 10.40 3.39 -15.31
CA GLU A 72 9.04 2.94 -15.58
C GLU A 72 8.95 1.41 -15.61
N ARG A 73 9.98 0.74 -16.16
CA ARG A 73 10.11 -0.72 -16.15
C ARG A 73 10.14 -1.29 -14.74
N MET A 74 10.96 -0.73 -13.85
CA MET A 74 11.04 -1.19 -12.47
C MET A 74 9.71 -1.02 -11.73
N ILE A 75 9.03 0.12 -11.94
CA ILE A 75 7.68 0.33 -11.37
C ILE A 75 6.70 -0.71 -11.91
N ALA A 76 6.70 -0.97 -13.22
CA ALA A 76 5.83 -1.97 -13.84
C ALA A 76 6.07 -3.38 -13.29
N TRP A 77 7.33 -3.77 -13.11
CA TRP A 77 7.70 -5.04 -12.48
C TRP A 77 7.23 -5.14 -11.04
N SER A 78 7.40 -4.08 -10.24
CA SER A 78 6.94 -4.07 -8.84
C SER A 78 5.42 -4.27 -8.73
N LEU A 79 4.66 -3.72 -9.68
CA LEU A 79 3.21 -3.89 -9.76
C LEU A 79 2.83 -5.31 -10.19
N SER A 80 3.56 -5.88 -11.15
CA SER A 80 3.36 -7.25 -11.62
C SER A 80 3.59 -8.27 -10.50
N LEU A 81 4.69 -8.14 -9.77
CA LEU A 81 5.03 -9.01 -8.63
C LEU A 81 3.97 -8.90 -7.52
N ARG A 82 3.56 -7.68 -7.13
CA ARG A 82 2.48 -7.50 -6.15
C ARG A 82 1.15 -8.10 -6.61
N ALA A 83 0.84 -8.04 -7.90
CA ALA A 83 -0.36 -8.67 -8.45
C ALA A 83 -0.26 -10.21 -8.38
N SER A 84 0.89 -10.78 -8.73
CA SER A 84 1.14 -12.22 -8.62
C SER A 84 1.04 -12.70 -7.17
N MET A 85 1.60 -11.96 -6.22
CA MET A 85 1.44 -12.26 -4.79
C MET A 85 -0.02 -12.22 -4.34
N ALA A 86 -0.81 -11.27 -4.83
CA ALA A 86 -2.22 -11.17 -4.50
C ALA A 86 -3.06 -12.32 -5.06
N GLU A 87 -2.67 -12.84 -6.23
CA GLU A 87 -3.29 -14.02 -6.83
C GLU A 87 -2.94 -15.29 -6.06
N THR A 88 -1.68 -15.45 -5.66
CA THR A 88 -1.20 -16.64 -4.93
C THR A 88 -1.62 -16.65 -3.46
N PHE A 89 -1.47 -15.53 -2.75
CA PHE A 89 -1.63 -15.46 -1.30
C PHE A 89 -2.90 -14.72 -0.84
N GLY A 90 -3.64 -14.12 -1.78
CA GLY A 90 -4.91 -13.44 -1.54
C GLY A 90 -4.82 -11.90 -1.64
N SER A 91 -5.97 -11.27 -1.89
CA SER A 91 -6.08 -9.83 -2.19
C SER A 91 -5.57 -8.91 -1.08
N ALA A 92 -5.53 -9.37 0.18
CA ALA A 92 -4.98 -8.63 1.30
C ALA A 92 -3.50 -8.26 1.10
N TRP A 93 -2.75 -9.03 0.30
CA TRP A 93 -1.34 -8.77 0.00
C TRP A 93 -1.11 -7.51 -0.85
N LEU A 94 -2.13 -7.03 -1.57
CA LEU A 94 -2.03 -5.75 -2.28
C LEU A 94 -1.97 -4.55 -1.33
N ALA A 95 -2.56 -4.68 -0.14
CA ALA A 95 -2.60 -3.62 0.86
C ALA A 95 -1.34 -3.59 1.73
N LYS A 96 -0.56 -4.68 1.73
CA LYS A 96 0.63 -4.77 2.57
C LYS A 96 1.75 -3.86 2.07
N THR A 97 2.42 -3.23 3.02
CA THR A 97 3.69 -2.52 2.80
C THR A 97 4.82 -3.52 2.56
N THR A 98 5.93 -3.07 1.98
CA THR A 98 7.10 -3.92 1.76
C THR A 98 7.67 -4.45 3.09
N GLU A 99 7.59 -3.65 4.16
CA GLU A 99 8.01 -4.06 5.52
C GLU A 99 7.08 -5.13 6.11
N GLU A 100 5.77 -5.00 5.94
CA GLU A 100 4.81 -6.03 6.37
C GLU A 100 4.99 -7.34 5.61
N ILE A 101 5.29 -7.27 4.31
CA ILE A 101 5.59 -8.44 3.49
C ILE A 101 6.89 -9.11 3.96
N ALA A 102 7.92 -8.32 4.31
CA ALA A 102 9.22 -8.84 4.75
C ALA A 102 9.13 -9.60 6.09
N ASN A 103 8.20 -9.20 6.95
CA ASN A 103 7.98 -9.85 8.25
C ASN A 103 6.93 -10.98 8.20
N ASP A 104 6.35 -11.28 7.03
CA ASP A 104 5.34 -12.31 6.91
C ASP A 104 5.97 -13.71 6.72
N PRO A 105 5.84 -14.63 7.70
CA PRO A 105 6.43 -15.96 7.59
C PRO A 105 5.84 -16.78 6.44
N VAL A 106 4.60 -16.50 6.02
CA VAL A 106 3.94 -17.21 4.92
C VAL A 106 4.71 -17.06 3.62
N LEU A 107 5.36 -15.91 3.39
CA LEU A 107 6.17 -15.71 2.19
C LEU A 107 7.36 -16.67 2.18
N ILE A 108 8.15 -16.68 3.25
CA ILE A 108 9.35 -17.51 3.39
C ILE A 108 9.00 -19.00 3.30
N ASP A 109 7.92 -19.42 3.97
CA ASP A 109 7.47 -20.82 3.98
C ASP A 109 7.05 -21.32 2.59
N ARG A 110 6.59 -20.39 1.73
CA ARG A 110 6.00 -20.70 0.42
C ARG A 110 6.99 -20.64 -0.72
N ILE A 111 7.81 -19.58 -0.78
CA ILE A 111 8.76 -19.36 -1.89
C ILE A 111 10.21 -19.57 -1.50
N GLY A 112 10.50 -19.83 -0.22
CA GLY A 112 11.84 -20.01 0.32
C GLY A 112 12.50 -18.69 0.74
N PRO A 113 13.52 -18.77 1.62
CA PRO A 113 14.15 -17.58 2.22
C PRO A 113 14.92 -16.73 1.21
N GLU A 114 15.60 -17.36 0.25
CA GLU A 114 16.42 -16.65 -0.73
C GLU A 114 15.56 -15.91 -1.77
N PRO A 115 14.57 -16.54 -2.45
CA PRO A 115 13.66 -15.81 -3.34
C PRO A 115 12.85 -14.74 -2.61
N ALA A 116 12.47 -14.97 -1.35
CA ALA A 116 11.82 -13.95 -0.53
C ALA A 116 12.73 -12.74 -0.30
N ALA A 117 14.00 -12.95 0.07
CA ALA A 117 14.96 -11.85 0.27
C ALA A 117 15.17 -11.04 -1.02
N GLN A 118 15.32 -11.71 -2.16
CA GLN A 118 15.45 -11.07 -3.48
C GLN A 118 14.22 -10.23 -3.83
N LEU A 119 13.03 -10.79 -3.63
CA LEU A 119 11.76 -10.09 -3.86
C LEU A 119 11.64 -8.83 -2.99
N ILE A 120 11.94 -8.92 -1.70
CA ILE A 120 11.88 -7.79 -0.78
C ILE A 120 12.88 -6.69 -1.16
N ALA A 121 14.11 -7.07 -1.49
CA ALA A 121 15.13 -6.12 -1.92
C ALA A 121 14.68 -5.32 -3.15
N PHE A 122 14.13 -6.02 -4.15
CA PHE A 122 13.59 -5.39 -5.35
C PHE A 122 12.38 -4.48 -5.05
N LEU A 123 11.43 -4.92 -4.24
CA LEU A 123 10.27 -4.10 -3.86
C LEU A 123 10.68 -2.83 -3.11
N ALA A 124 11.69 -2.93 -2.22
CA ALA A 124 12.23 -1.78 -1.51
C ALA A 124 12.96 -0.81 -2.45
N GLU A 125 13.68 -1.31 -3.44
CA GLU A 125 14.29 -0.48 -4.49
C GLU A 125 13.23 0.25 -5.33
N ALA A 126 12.20 -0.48 -5.78
CA ALA A 126 11.10 0.10 -6.53
C ALA A 126 10.32 1.14 -5.71
N ASP A 127 10.14 0.93 -4.39
CA ASP A 127 9.50 1.90 -3.51
C ASP A 127 10.35 3.16 -3.35
N ARG A 128 11.67 3.04 -3.16
CA ARG A 128 12.59 4.19 -3.13
C ARG A 128 12.53 5.00 -4.43
N ALA A 129 12.54 4.32 -5.57
CA ALA A 129 12.53 4.97 -6.87
C ALA A 129 11.24 5.72 -7.18
N LYS A 130 10.09 5.34 -6.60
CA LYS A 130 8.82 6.10 -6.73
C LYS A 130 8.92 7.50 -6.12
N PHE A 131 9.82 7.69 -5.16
CA PHE A 131 10.03 8.97 -4.46
C PHE A 131 11.32 9.68 -4.85
N ALA A 132 12.22 9.02 -5.60
CA ALA A 132 13.41 9.65 -6.14
C ALA A 132 13.03 10.62 -7.27
N ASP A 133 13.64 11.80 -7.27
CA ASP A 133 13.47 12.76 -8.37
C ASP A 133 13.91 12.10 -9.68
N ALA A 134 13.12 12.33 -10.74
CA ALA A 134 13.33 11.74 -12.07
C ALA A 134 14.65 12.15 -12.76
N LEU A 135 15.49 12.94 -12.07
CA LEU A 135 16.77 13.47 -12.56
C LEU A 135 17.91 12.47 -12.47
N ASP A 136 17.82 11.43 -11.64
CA ASP A 136 18.83 10.37 -11.57
C ASP A 136 18.18 8.96 -11.47
N PRO A 137 17.64 8.44 -12.59
CA PRO A 137 17.03 7.12 -12.62
C PRO A 137 18.11 6.06 -12.46
N GLN A 138 18.26 5.54 -11.24
CA GLN A 138 19.11 4.38 -10.99
C GLN A 138 18.47 3.15 -11.65
N PRO A 139 19.21 2.44 -12.53
CA PRO A 139 18.72 1.20 -13.10
C PRO A 139 18.60 0.14 -12.00
N SER A 140 17.54 -0.68 -12.06
CA SER A 140 17.39 -1.81 -11.14
C SER A 140 18.60 -2.72 -11.24
N THR A 141 19.14 -3.17 -10.11
CA THR A 141 20.28 -4.10 -10.12
C THR A 141 19.92 -5.49 -10.61
N MET A 142 18.63 -5.84 -10.57
CA MET A 142 18.09 -7.15 -10.93
C MET A 142 17.66 -7.19 -12.40
N ALA A 143 18.00 -8.28 -13.10
CA ALA A 143 17.68 -8.45 -14.52
C ALA A 143 16.20 -8.86 -14.71
N ASP A 144 15.61 -8.49 -15.86
CA ASP A 144 14.22 -8.87 -16.17
C ASP A 144 13.99 -10.39 -16.15
N SER A 145 15.01 -11.18 -16.50
CA SER A 145 14.96 -12.64 -16.43
C SER A 145 14.79 -13.16 -14.99
N GLU A 146 15.48 -12.53 -14.03
CA GLU A 146 15.38 -12.87 -12.61
C GLU A 146 14.01 -12.46 -12.06
N LEU A 147 13.48 -11.31 -12.47
CA LEU A 147 12.14 -10.85 -12.09
C LEU A 147 11.03 -11.76 -12.65
N ARG A 148 11.22 -12.27 -13.88
CA ARG A 148 10.36 -13.32 -14.45
C ARG A 148 10.41 -14.60 -13.64
N GLU A 149 11.62 -15.02 -13.25
CA GLU A 149 11.81 -16.20 -12.42
C GLU A 149 11.10 -16.06 -11.07
N LEU A 150 11.26 -14.92 -10.37
CA LEU A 150 10.54 -14.63 -9.13
C LEU A 150 9.02 -14.69 -9.31
N THR A 151 8.52 -14.13 -10.41
CA THR A 151 7.08 -14.21 -10.73
C THR A 151 6.61 -15.67 -10.89
N ASN A 152 7.41 -16.50 -11.57
CA ASN A 152 7.11 -17.92 -11.73
C ASN A 152 7.19 -18.69 -10.40
N ILE A 153 8.16 -18.39 -9.54
CA ILE A 153 8.27 -18.97 -8.19
C ILE A 153 7.03 -18.63 -7.35
N ILE A 154 6.58 -17.37 -7.37
CA ILE A 154 5.37 -16.94 -6.65
C ILE A 154 4.13 -17.65 -7.22
N ALA A 155 4.00 -17.73 -8.54
CA ALA A 155 2.85 -18.38 -9.18
C ALA A 155 2.82 -19.90 -8.88
N THR A 156 3.97 -20.57 -8.83
CA THR A 156 4.05 -22.01 -8.54
C THR A 156 3.85 -22.34 -7.07
N ALA A 157 4.11 -21.40 -6.16
CA ALA A 157 3.84 -21.57 -4.73
C ALA A 157 2.33 -21.69 -4.37
N ALA A 158 1.44 -21.38 -5.32
CA ALA A 158 0.00 -21.60 -5.22
C ALA A 158 -0.37 -23.10 -5.25
N LEU A 159 0.49 -23.97 -5.78
CA LEU A 159 0.21 -25.40 -5.86
C LEU A 159 0.30 -26.03 -4.46
N PRO A 160 -0.71 -26.81 -4.03
CA PRO A 160 -0.61 -27.56 -2.78
C PRO A 160 0.56 -28.54 -2.88
N LYS A 161 1.42 -28.59 -1.86
CA LYS A 161 2.36 -29.71 -1.66
C LYS A 161 1.49 -30.97 -1.56
N THR A 162 1.33 -31.70 -2.66
CA THR A 162 0.72 -33.02 -2.63
C THR A 162 1.69 -33.91 -1.86
N SER A 163 1.42 -34.10 -0.58
CA SER A 163 2.15 -35.05 0.26
C SER A 163 2.15 -36.41 -0.45
N PRO A 164 3.33 -37.04 -0.67
CA PRO A 164 3.34 -38.41 -1.15
C PRO A 164 2.64 -39.27 -0.10
N HIS A 165 1.51 -39.87 -0.49
CA HIS A 165 0.78 -40.81 0.32
C HIS A 165 1.72 -41.97 0.66
N PRO A 166 2.04 -42.24 1.94
CA PRO A 166 2.78 -43.45 2.28
C PRO A 166 1.87 -44.64 1.93
N SER A 167 2.41 -45.55 1.12
CA SER A 167 1.84 -46.88 0.85
C SER A 167 2.39 -47.88 1.86
#